data_AF-A0A1D2YT22-F1
#
_entry.id   AF-A0A1D2YT22-F1
#
_cell.length_a   1.000
_cell.length_b   1.000
_cell.length_c   1.000
_cell.angle_alpha   90.00
_cell.angle_beta   90.00
_cell.angle_gamma   90.00
#
_symmetry.space_group_name_H-M   'P 1'
#
loop_
_entity.id
_entity.type
_entity.pdbx_description
1 polymer ?
#
loop_
_entity_poly.entity_id
_entity_poly.type
_entity_poly.pdbx_seq_one_letter_code
_entity_poly.pdbx_strand_id
1 'polypeptide(L)'
;MKFVETNEWDRLHKKFGITPYCREELVIYLSLIWKLVEGKRIFIVPIFNIHEVIKRTGKNYNFVNWQYSVLAEDNKFIDLGFVPAKSSYIVYPKENEFQYKHRKQGIIIEISELQELIDVHNILIFSDAFSEINIFAMNNAVDIHHMLNTLTLSEIPNLEDILKDNDIFIDFVLGVDIGYQDAILIKTKYNLNEQIDSLLTKINNSIREYEGRVTSIMDLSDFEMRLKDLMDL
;
A
#
# COMPACT_ATOMS: atom_id res chain seq x y z
N MET A 1 31.63 -10.72 23.14
CA MET A 1 30.82 -10.24 22.00
C MET A 1 29.43 -10.83 22.19
N LYS A 2 28.50 -10.05 22.75
CA LYS A 2 27.11 -10.52 22.92
C LYS A 2 26.48 -10.49 21.53
N PHE A 3 26.01 -11.64 21.06
CA PHE A 3 25.07 -11.69 19.95
C PHE A 3 23.85 -10.91 20.41
N VAL A 4 23.69 -9.67 19.93
CA VAL A 4 22.40 -8.99 19.99
C VAL A 4 21.46 -9.89 19.20
N GLU A 5 20.43 -10.37 19.88
CA GLU A 5 19.51 -11.38 19.39
C GLU A 5 18.97 -10.95 18.03
N THR A 6 19.09 -11.82 17.03
CA THR A 6 18.55 -11.69 15.68
C THR A 6 17.07 -11.24 15.65
N ASN A 7 16.34 -11.43 16.76
CA ASN A 7 14.94 -11.06 16.91
C ASN A 7 14.67 -9.54 16.96
N GLU A 8 15.58 -8.70 17.47
CA GLU A 8 15.32 -7.26 17.59
C GLU A 8 15.45 -6.52 16.26
N TRP A 9 16.49 -6.86 15.48
CA TRP A 9 16.64 -6.39 14.11
C TRP A 9 15.48 -6.84 13.24
N ASP A 10 15.08 -8.12 13.31
CA ASP A 10 13.93 -8.62 12.54
C ASP A 10 12.62 -7.90 12.91
N ARG A 11 12.44 -7.58 14.20
CA ARG A 11 11.27 -6.82 14.65
C ARG A 11 11.28 -5.39 14.12
N LEU A 12 12.44 -4.74 14.12
CA LEU A 12 12.58 -3.36 13.65
C LEU A 12 12.39 -3.27 12.14
N HIS A 13 13.01 -4.17 11.38
CA HIS A 13 12.82 -4.26 9.93
C HIS A 13 11.35 -4.50 9.58
N LYS A 14 10.68 -5.46 10.26
CA LYS A 14 9.24 -5.67 10.07
C LYS A 14 8.40 -4.45 10.38
N LYS A 15 8.72 -3.71 11.46
CA LYS A 15 8.02 -2.47 11.81
C LYS A 15 8.05 -1.44 10.68
N PHE A 16 9.15 -1.33 9.97
CA PHE A 16 9.30 -0.40 8.83
C PHE A 16 9.03 -1.05 7.47
N GLY A 17 8.62 -2.31 7.44
CA GLY A 17 8.40 -3.08 6.22
C GLY A 17 9.65 -3.35 5.40
N ILE A 18 10.81 -3.28 6.04
CA ILE A 18 12.08 -3.70 5.46
C ILE A 18 12.13 -5.23 5.51
N THR A 19 12.34 -5.85 4.36
CA THR A 19 12.40 -7.30 4.14
C THR A 19 13.58 -7.64 3.22
N PRO A 20 13.94 -8.92 3.05
CA PRO A 20 14.94 -9.30 2.04
C PRO A 20 14.53 -8.93 0.60
N TYR A 21 13.23 -8.71 0.37
CA TYR A 21 12.60 -8.47 -0.91
C TYR A 21 12.38 -6.99 -1.22
N CYS A 22 12.16 -6.18 -0.18
CA CYS A 22 12.01 -4.73 -0.28
C CYS A 22 12.78 -4.08 0.86
N ARG A 23 13.67 -3.12 0.55
CA ARG A 23 14.54 -2.52 1.56
C ARG A 23 13.86 -1.29 2.15
N GLU A 24 14.56 -0.17 2.21
CA GLU A 24 14.09 1.08 2.80
C GLU A 24 13.18 1.86 1.84
N GLU A 25 13.06 1.44 0.58
CA GLU A 25 12.26 2.12 -0.45
C GLU A 25 10.76 2.10 -0.12
N LEU A 26 10.25 1.01 0.46
CA LEU A 26 8.84 0.95 0.89
C LEU A 26 8.50 2.06 1.87
N VAL A 27 9.40 2.34 2.82
CA VAL A 27 9.23 3.42 3.80
C VAL A 27 9.09 4.75 3.09
N ILE A 28 9.94 5.01 2.09
CA ILE A 28 9.94 6.25 1.31
C ILE A 28 8.62 6.39 0.54
N TYR A 29 8.20 5.36 -0.19
CA TYR A 29 6.97 5.40 -0.98
C TYR A 29 5.73 5.56 -0.11
N LEU A 30 5.62 4.80 0.98
CA LEU A 30 4.48 4.89 1.87
C LEU A 30 4.44 6.21 2.63
N SER A 31 5.58 6.77 3.02
CA SER A 31 5.63 8.12 3.60
C SER A 31 5.20 9.20 2.62
N LEU A 32 5.61 9.11 1.34
CA LEU A 32 5.15 10.01 0.29
C LEU A 32 3.63 9.93 0.12
N ILE A 33 3.10 8.72 -0.05
CA ILE A 33 1.66 8.47 -0.20
C ILE A 33 0.92 9.02 1.02
N TRP A 34 1.37 8.70 2.23
CA TRP A 34 0.72 9.11 3.48
C TRP A 34 0.63 10.63 3.62
N LYS A 35 1.72 11.34 3.31
CA LYS A 35 1.76 12.81 3.36
C LYS A 35 0.93 13.44 2.25
N LEU A 36 0.84 12.82 1.08
CA LEU A 36 -0.02 13.28 0.00
C LEU A 36 -1.52 13.22 0.38
N VAL A 37 -1.90 12.22 1.15
CA VAL A 37 -3.29 11.97 1.57
C VAL A 37 -3.60 12.48 2.99
N GLU A 38 -2.71 13.28 3.58
CA GLU A 38 -2.85 13.77 4.95
C GLU A 38 -4.19 14.52 5.15
N GLY A 39 -4.84 14.24 6.28
CA GLY A 39 -6.16 14.82 6.62
C GLY A 39 -7.36 14.17 5.93
N LYS A 40 -7.16 13.11 5.13
CA LYS A 40 -8.24 12.34 4.48
C LYS A 40 -8.51 11.04 5.22
N ARG A 41 -9.72 10.48 5.02
CA ARG A 41 -10.03 9.11 5.41
C ARG A 41 -9.52 8.16 4.34
N ILE A 42 -8.82 7.11 4.73
CA ILE A 42 -8.09 6.25 3.80
C ILE A 42 -8.75 4.88 3.78
N PHE A 43 -9.17 4.45 2.60
CA PHE A 43 -9.68 3.11 2.35
C PHE A 43 -8.75 2.40 1.38
N ILE A 44 -8.41 1.15 1.66
CA ILE A 44 -7.52 0.39 0.80
C ILE A 44 -8.17 -0.88 0.29
N VAL A 45 -7.89 -1.20 -0.96
CA VAL A 45 -8.19 -2.49 -1.60
C VAL A 45 -6.85 -3.22 -1.79
N PRO A 46 -6.45 -4.10 -0.86
CA PRO A 46 -5.29 -4.94 -1.05
C PRO A 46 -5.55 -5.93 -2.18
N ILE A 47 -4.59 -6.07 -3.09
CA ILE A 47 -4.68 -7.01 -4.19
C ILE A 47 -3.95 -8.29 -3.82
N PHE A 48 -4.64 -9.41 -4.03
CA PHE A 48 -4.21 -10.75 -3.63
C PHE A 48 -4.12 -10.94 -2.10
N ASN A 49 -4.02 -12.20 -1.67
CA ASN A 49 -3.80 -12.60 -0.27
C ASN A 49 -4.71 -11.97 0.79
N ILE A 50 -5.93 -11.59 0.39
CA ILE A 50 -6.92 -10.88 1.22
C ILE A 50 -7.24 -11.61 2.54
N HIS A 51 -7.11 -12.93 2.58
CA HIS A 51 -7.40 -13.74 3.75
C HIS A 51 -6.37 -13.52 4.87
N GLU A 52 -5.08 -13.40 4.53
CA GLU A 52 -4.04 -13.05 5.49
C GLU A 52 -4.21 -11.60 5.96
N VAL A 53 -4.62 -10.70 5.08
CA VAL A 53 -4.92 -9.30 5.45
C VAL A 53 -6.06 -9.26 6.48
N ILE A 54 -7.20 -9.93 6.23
CA ILE A 54 -8.32 -10.00 7.19
C ILE A 54 -7.84 -10.59 8.52
N LYS A 55 -7.14 -11.71 8.47
CA LYS A 55 -6.71 -12.46 9.66
C LYS A 55 -5.74 -11.66 10.53
N ARG A 56 -4.78 -10.96 9.93
CA ARG A 56 -3.71 -10.26 10.66
C ARG A 56 -4.08 -8.85 11.07
N THR A 57 -4.88 -8.14 10.26
CA THR A 57 -5.33 -6.79 10.63
C THR A 57 -6.50 -6.84 11.61
N GLY A 58 -7.34 -7.87 11.57
CA GLY A 58 -8.55 -7.96 12.41
C GLY A 58 -9.58 -6.86 12.14
N LYS A 59 -9.42 -6.08 11.06
CA LYS A 59 -10.28 -4.95 10.73
C LYS A 59 -11.60 -5.39 10.13
N ASN A 60 -12.61 -4.54 10.29
CA ASN A 60 -13.86 -4.65 9.53
C ASN A 60 -13.58 -4.43 8.05
N TYR A 61 -14.23 -5.22 7.20
CA TYR A 61 -14.07 -5.17 5.76
C TYR A 61 -15.42 -5.24 5.05
N ASN A 62 -15.46 -4.71 3.84
CA ASN A 62 -16.54 -4.95 2.88
C ASN A 62 -15.98 -5.69 1.67
N PHE A 63 -16.79 -6.55 1.06
CA PHE A 63 -16.43 -7.19 -0.20
C PHE A 63 -16.60 -6.22 -1.36
N VAL A 64 -15.72 -6.32 -2.35
CA VAL A 64 -15.79 -5.57 -3.61
C VAL A 64 -15.61 -6.53 -4.79
N ASN A 65 -16.25 -6.24 -5.91
CA ASN A 65 -16.15 -7.04 -7.13
C ASN A 65 -15.06 -6.53 -8.08
N TRP A 66 -14.56 -5.31 -7.84
CA TRP A 66 -13.62 -4.62 -8.70
C TRP A 66 -12.42 -4.13 -7.90
N GLN A 67 -11.25 -4.23 -8.52
CA GLN A 67 -10.01 -3.61 -8.09
C GLN A 67 -9.46 -2.81 -9.28
N TYR A 68 -8.69 -1.77 -9.02
CA TYR A 68 -7.92 -1.12 -10.06
C TYR A 68 -6.63 -1.89 -10.29
N SER A 69 -6.06 -1.85 -11.49
CA SER A 69 -4.75 -2.47 -11.71
C SER A 69 -3.86 -1.70 -12.65
N VAL A 70 -2.56 -1.73 -12.34
CA VAL A 70 -1.49 -1.21 -13.19
C VAL A 70 -0.51 -2.33 -13.51
N LEU A 71 -0.19 -2.49 -14.78
CA LEU A 71 0.92 -3.35 -15.18
C LEU A 71 2.23 -2.54 -15.10
N ALA A 72 3.10 -2.91 -14.17
CA ALA A 72 4.43 -2.33 -13.98
C ALA A 72 5.50 -3.42 -14.14
N GLU A 73 5.78 -3.81 -15.38
CA GLU A 73 6.69 -4.90 -15.72
C GLU A 73 7.56 -4.54 -16.93
N ASP A 74 8.81 -4.99 -16.98
CA ASP A 74 9.72 -4.85 -18.14
C ASP A 74 9.85 -3.41 -18.69
N ASN A 75 9.95 -2.40 -17.81
CA ASN A 75 9.96 -0.96 -18.16
C ASN A 75 8.69 -0.48 -18.86
N LYS A 76 7.57 -1.18 -18.68
CA LYS A 76 6.26 -0.76 -19.16
C LYS A 76 5.39 -0.41 -17.96
N PHE A 77 4.66 0.68 -18.13
CA PHE A 77 3.62 1.11 -17.23
C PHE A 77 2.32 1.21 -18.03
N ILE A 78 1.35 0.37 -17.72
CA ILE A 78 0.04 0.35 -18.39
C ILE A 78 -1.06 0.46 -17.34
N ASP A 79 -1.81 1.54 -17.42
CA ASP A 79 -3.05 1.74 -16.67
C ASP A 79 -4.16 0.84 -17.27
N LEU A 80 -4.50 -0.25 -16.57
CA LEU A 80 -5.52 -1.20 -17.03
C LEU A 80 -6.93 -0.80 -16.61
N GLY A 81 -7.09 0.20 -15.75
CA GLY A 81 -8.39 0.55 -15.19
C GLY A 81 -8.89 -0.45 -14.15
N PHE A 82 -10.21 -0.50 -14.00
CA PHE A 82 -10.86 -1.49 -13.14
C PHE A 82 -10.89 -2.88 -13.80
N VAL A 83 -10.41 -3.87 -13.05
CA VAL A 83 -10.44 -5.29 -13.39
C VAL A 83 -11.23 -6.07 -12.34
N PRO A 84 -11.81 -7.23 -12.69
CA PRO A 84 -12.49 -8.07 -11.70
C PRO A 84 -11.55 -8.40 -10.55
N ALA A 85 -12.03 -8.21 -9.32
CA ALA A 85 -11.24 -8.43 -8.13
C ALA A 85 -10.86 -9.91 -8.00
N LYS A 86 -9.63 -10.15 -7.55
CA LYS A 86 -9.10 -11.49 -7.35
C LYS A 86 -8.79 -11.68 -5.87
N SER A 87 -9.22 -12.82 -5.34
CA SER A 87 -8.78 -13.27 -4.02
C SER A 87 -7.92 -14.51 -4.19
N SER A 88 -6.65 -14.40 -3.82
CA SER A 88 -5.78 -15.57 -3.67
C SER A 88 -6.28 -16.35 -2.47
N TYR A 89 -7.16 -17.32 -2.70
CA TYR A 89 -7.45 -18.33 -1.69
C TYR A 89 -6.52 -19.52 -1.89
N ILE A 90 -6.14 -20.10 -0.76
CA ILE A 90 -5.25 -21.25 -0.70
C ILE A 90 -5.96 -22.42 -1.42
N VAL A 91 -5.34 -22.93 -2.49
CA VAL A 91 -5.88 -24.06 -3.29
C VAL A 91 -5.83 -25.38 -2.49
N TYR A 92 -4.96 -25.48 -1.46
CA TYR A 92 -4.84 -26.65 -0.60
C TYR A 92 -4.47 -26.33 0.87
N PRO A 93 -5.17 -26.87 1.90
CA PRO A 93 -6.26 -27.83 1.80
C PRO A 93 -7.49 -27.24 1.10
N LYS A 94 -8.39 -28.11 0.63
CA LYS A 94 -9.59 -27.74 -0.14
C LYS A 94 -10.27 -26.52 0.49
N GLU A 95 -10.54 -25.51 -0.33
CA GLU A 95 -11.22 -24.29 0.06
C GLU A 95 -12.47 -24.60 0.90
N ASN A 96 -12.64 -23.88 2.01
CA ASN A 96 -13.89 -23.92 2.76
C ASN A 96 -15.00 -23.15 2.00
N GLU A 97 -16.25 -23.29 2.44
CA GLU A 97 -17.41 -22.70 1.75
C GLU A 97 -17.31 -21.18 1.60
N PHE A 98 -16.75 -20.50 2.61
CA PHE A 98 -16.53 -19.06 2.59
C PHE A 98 -15.51 -18.67 1.51
N GLN A 99 -14.36 -19.34 1.47
CA GLN A 99 -13.32 -19.09 0.46
C GLN A 99 -13.87 -19.30 -0.96
N TYR A 100 -14.57 -20.42 -1.18
CA TYR A 100 -15.16 -20.72 -2.48
C TYR A 100 -16.17 -19.65 -2.92
N LYS A 101 -17.04 -19.21 -2.01
CA LYS A 101 -18.09 -18.20 -2.29
C LYS A 101 -17.48 -16.84 -2.66
N HIS A 102 -16.38 -16.46 -2.03
CA HIS A 102 -15.79 -15.13 -2.14
C HIS A 102 -14.54 -15.06 -3.04
N ARG A 103 -14.20 -16.15 -3.77
CA ARG A 103 -12.97 -16.28 -4.60
C ARG A 103 -12.80 -15.30 -5.77
N LYS A 104 -13.84 -14.53 -6.07
CA LYS A 104 -13.85 -13.50 -7.13
C LYS A 104 -14.14 -12.11 -6.56
N GLN A 105 -13.89 -11.94 -5.27
CA GLN A 105 -14.13 -10.69 -4.57
C GLN A 105 -12.86 -10.29 -3.85
N GLY A 106 -12.55 -9.01 -3.94
CA GLY A 106 -11.57 -8.35 -3.10
C GLY A 106 -12.22 -7.89 -1.80
N ILE A 107 -11.43 -7.21 -0.98
CA ILE A 107 -11.92 -6.52 0.21
C ILE A 107 -11.52 -5.07 0.16
N ILE A 108 -12.26 -4.25 0.91
CA ILE A 108 -11.87 -2.89 1.22
C ILE A 108 -11.92 -2.69 2.73
N ILE A 109 -10.87 -2.09 3.27
CA ILE A 109 -10.68 -1.81 4.70
C ILE A 109 -10.29 -0.35 4.92
N GLU A 110 -10.65 0.21 6.07
CA GLU A 110 -10.24 1.56 6.46
C GLU A 110 -8.91 1.53 7.21
N ILE A 111 -8.02 2.44 6.84
CA ILE A 111 -6.71 2.64 7.47
C ILE A 111 -6.68 4.02 8.11
N SER A 112 -6.15 4.10 9.32
CA SER A 112 -6.08 5.31 10.13
C SER A 112 -4.65 5.72 10.46
N GLU A 113 -3.69 4.81 10.34
CA GLU A 113 -2.29 5.06 10.64
C GLU A 113 -1.37 4.49 9.54
N LEU A 114 -0.25 5.17 9.29
CA LEU A 114 0.77 4.73 8.34
C LEU A 114 1.29 3.32 8.66
N GLN A 115 1.41 3.00 9.95
CA GLN A 115 1.85 1.66 10.38
C GLN A 115 0.90 0.56 9.87
N GLU A 116 -0.41 0.80 9.82
CA GLU A 116 -1.34 -0.20 9.31
C GLU A 116 -1.19 -0.39 7.80
N LEU A 117 -0.85 0.66 7.05
CA LEU A 117 -0.54 0.56 5.62
C LEU A 117 0.75 -0.24 5.38
N ILE A 118 1.79 0.01 6.18
CA ILE A 118 3.04 -0.77 6.18
C ILE A 118 2.74 -2.25 6.50
N ASP A 119 1.94 -2.50 7.53
CA ASP A 119 1.58 -3.85 7.95
C ASP A 119 0.82 -4.60 6.84
N VAL A 120 -0.07 -3.93 6.11
CA VAL A 120 -0.76 -4.55 4.97
C VAL A 120 0.20 -4.85 3.82
N HIS A 121 1.09 -3.92 3.43
CA HIS A 121 2.09 -4.20 2.40
C HIS A 121 2.99 -5.38 2.77
N ASN A 122 3.45 -5.43 4.02
CA ASN A 122 4.23 -6.56 4.52
C ASN A 122 3.51 -7.90 4.29
N ILE A 123 2.21 -7.96 4.55
CA ILE A 123 1.42 -9.19 4.35
C ILE A 123 1.42 -9.60 2.87
N LEU A 124 1.29 -8.62 1.97
CA LEU A 124 1.23 -8.86 0.53
C LEU A 124 2.58 -9.28 -0.05
N ILE A 125 3.68 -8.62 0.32
CA ILE A 125 5.05 -8.86 -0.17
C ILE A 125 5.50 -10.31 0.04
N PHE A 126 5.16 -10.93 1.18
CA PHE A 126 5.63 -12.29 1.49
C PHE A 126 4.98 -13.40 0.66
N SER A 127 4.00 -13.06 -0.18
CA SER A 127 3.08 -14.04 -0.75
C SER A 127 3.03 -14.01 -2.29
N ASP A 128 3.68 -13.04 -2.94
CA ASP A 128 3.60 -12.87 -4.39
C ASP A 128 4.84 -12.15 -4.96
N ALA A 129 4.95 -12.13 -6.30
CA ALA A 129 6.06 -11.52 -7.04
C ALA A 129 6.04 -9.97 -7.03
N PHE A 130 4.94 -9.39 -6.57
CA PHE A 130 4.75 -7.95 -6.33
C PHE A 130 3.69 -7.75 -5.25
N SER A 131 3.64 -6.55 -4.65
CA SER A 131 2.49 -6.12 -3.84
C SER A 131 1.78 -4.96 -4.52
N GLU A 132 0.45 -4.99 -4.56
CA GLU A 132 -0.35 -3.91 -5.14
C GLU A 132 -1.50 -3.55 -4.19
N ILE A 133 -1.70 -2.25 -3.97
CA ILE A 133 -2.76 -1.71 -3.14
C ILE A 133 -3.40 -0.52 -3.85
N ASN A 134 -4.72 -0.57 -4.02
CA ASN A 134 -5.49 0.62 -4.37
C ASN A 134 -5.82 1.39 -3.08
N ILE A 135 -5.67 2.71 -3.08
CA ILE A 135 -5.86 3.61 -1.95
C ILE A 135 -6.84 4.71 -2.37
N PHE A 136 -7.98 4.76 -1.69
CA PHE A 136 -8.98 5.81 -1.82
C PHE A 136 -8.87 6.74 -0.62
N ALA A 137 -8.33 7.94 -0.84
CA ALA A 137 -8.26 8.99 0.16
C ALA A 137 -9.42 9.97 -0.02
N MET A 138 -10.41 9.87 0.86
CA MET A 138 -11.70 10.56 0.75
C MET A 138 -11.90 11.60 1.85
N ASN A 139 -12.49 12.74 1.52
CA ASN A 139 -12.75 13.82 2.49
C ASN A 139 -14.02 13.61 3.34
N ASN A 140 -15.00 12.83 2.87
CA ASN A 140 -16.34 12.79 3.49
C ASN A 140 -16.85 11.35 3.70
N ALA A 141 -17.44 11.11 4.88
CA ALA A 141 -17.98 9.82 5.28
C ALA A 141 -19.16 9.35 4.39
N VAL A 142 -19.95 10.28 3.84
CA VAL A 142 -21.09 9.96 2.97
C VAL A 142 -20.61 9.30 1.66
N ASP A 143 -19.43 9.65 1.18
CA ASP A 143 -18.92 9.20 -0.11
C ASP A 143 -18.44 7.74 -0.10
N ILE A 144 -18.23 7.16 1.10
CA ILE A 144 -17.83 5.76 1.27
C ILE A 144 -18.94 4.83 0.79
N HIS A 145 -20.20 5.09 1.15
CA HIS A 145 -21.31 4.24 0.73
C HIS A 145 -21.49 4.25 -0.78
N HIS A 146 -21.28 5.41 -1.42
CA HIS A 146 -21.29 5.53 -2.87
C HIS A 146 -20.17 4.70 -3.49
N MET A 147 -18.92 4.87 -3.04
CA MET A 147 -17.78 4.08 -3.50
C MET A 147 -18.02 2.57 -3.33
N LEU A 148 -18.45 2.12 -2.15
CA LEU A 148 -18.74 0.71 -1.87
C LEU A 148 -19.83 0.16 -2.78
N ASN A 149 -20.90 0.93 -3.00
CA ASN A 149 -21.96 0.53 -3.91
C ASN A 149 -21.42 0.39 -5.33
N THR A 150 -20.65 1.36 -5.83
CA THR A 150 -20.07 1.31 -7.18
C THR A 150 -19.14 0.11 -7.34
N LEU A 151 -18.27 -0.16 -6.37
CA LEU A 151 -17.33 -1.29 -6.42
C LEU A 151 -18.00 -2.66 -6.26
N THR A 152 -19.28 -2.72 -5.89
CA THR A 152 -20.06 -3.98 -5.76
C THR A 152 -21.04 -4.20 -6.91
N LEU A 153 -21.12 -3.28 -7.88
CA LEU A 153 -21.94 -3.47 -9.09
C LEU A 153 -21.37 -4.58 -9.99
N SER A 154 -22.22 -5.11 -10.86
CA SER A 154 -21.81 -6.07 -11.90
C SER A 154 -21.11 -5.42 -13.08
N GLU A 155 -21.34 -4.12 -13.29
CA GLU A 155 -20.73 -3.32 -14.36
C GLU A 155 -19.37 -2.80 -13.94
N ILE A 156 -18.48 -2.59 -14.92
CA ILE A 156 -17.15 -2.03 -14.68
C ILE A 156 -17.31 -0.61 -14.13
N PRO A 157 -16.76 -0.28 -12.95
CA PRO A 157 -16.81 1.06 -12.39
C PRO A 157 -16.12 2.10 -13.26
N ASN A 158 -16.57 3.34 -13.17
CA ASN A 158 -15.83 4.49 -13.64
C ASN A 158 -15.23 5.24 -12.44
N LEU A 159 -13.91 5.45 -12.44
CA LEU A 159 -13.23 6.11 -11.33
C LEU A 159 -13.68 7.56 -11.17
N GLU A 160 -14.03 8.24 -12.27
CA GLU A 160 -14.51 9.62 -12.23
C GLU A 160 -15.84 9.75 -11.48
N ASP A 161 -16.66 8.70 -11.46
CA ASP A 161 -17.94 8.67 -10.75
C ASP A 161 -17.76 8.39 -9.25
N ILE A 162 -16.64 7.76 -8.88
CA ILE A 162 -16.27 7.46 -7.49
C ILE A 162 -15.66 8.70 -6.83
N LEU A 163 -14.69 9.34 -7.49
CA LEU A 163 -13.92 10.45 -6.91
C LEU A 163 -14.68 11.76 -6.91
N LYS A 164 -14.63 12.50 -5.80
CA LYS A 164 -15.06 13.91 -5.71
C LYS A 164 -13.89 14.86 -5.97
N ASP A 165 -14.20 16.16 -6.03
CA ASP A 165 -13.26 17.21 -6.44
C ASP A 165 -11.98 17.30 -5.61
N ASN A 166 -11.99 16.79 -4.38
CA ASN A 166 -10.85 16.81 -3.47
C ASN A 166 -10.38 15.42 -3.04
N ASP A 167 -10.88 14.36 -3.69
CA ASP A 167 -10.44 13.00 -3.40
C ASP A 167 -9.18 12.67 -4.19
N ILE A 168 -8.40 11.73 -3.67
CA ILE A 168 -7.20 11.20 -4.33
C ILE A 168 -7.35 9.69 -4.38
N PHE A 169 -7.22 9.15 -5.59
CA PHE A 169 -7.00 7.74 -5.80
C PHE A 169 -5.52 7.50 -6.05
N ILE A 170 -4.95 6.50 -5.38
CA ILE A 170 -3.58 6.06 -5.61
C ILE A 170 -3.61 4.55 -5.86
N ASP A 171 -2.98 4.09 -6.92
CA ASP A 171 -2.61 2.69 -7.06
C ASP A 171 -1.10 2.58 -6.86
N PHE A 172 -0.68 1.75 -5.90
CA PHE A 172 0.72 1.55 -5.57
C PHE A 172 1.12 0.09 -5.77
N VAL A 173 2.01 -0.13 -6.73
CA VAL A 173 2.68 -1.39 -7.02
C VAL A 173 4.11 -1.32 -6.51
N LEU A 174 4.53 -2.36 -5.81
CA LEU A 174 5.91 -2.59 -5.39
C LEU A 174 6.40 -3.88 -6.03
N GLY A 175 7.44 -3.80 -6.85
CA GLY A 175 8.06 -4.95 -7.47
C GLY A 175 8.93 -5.71 -6.47
N VAL A 176 8.71 -7.02 -6.34
CA VAL A 176 9.49 -7.88 -5.43
C VAL A 176 10.45 -8.78 -6.21
N ASP A 177 9.96 -9.37 -7.30
CA ASP A 177 10.76 -10.27 -8.14
C ASP A 177 11.31 -9.59 -9.40
N ILE A 178 12.30 -10.24 -10.02
CA ILE A 178 12.92 -9.77 -11.27
C ILE A 178 11.86 -9.61 -12.36
N GLY A 179 11.84 -8.44 -13.00
CA GLY A 179 10.91 -8.10 -14.07
C GLY A 179 9.77 -7.19 -13.63
N TYR A 180 9.45 -7.16 -12.33
CA TYR A 180 8.49 -6.25 -11.73
C TYR A 180 9.13 -4.91 -11.36
N GLN A 181 8.32 -3.85 -11.37
CA GLN A 181 8.77 -2.48 -11.07
C GLN A 181 7.86 -1.81 -10.07
N ASP A 182 8.45 -0.89 -9.30
CA ASP A 182 7.69 0.00 -8.43
C ASP A 182 6.95 1.03 -9.27
N ALA A 183 5.70 1.28 -8.92
CA ALA A 183 4.84 2.18 -9.66
C ALA A 183 3.82 2.84 -8.72
N ILE A 184 3.67 4.15 -8.83
CA ILE A 184 2.63 4.92 -8.15
C ILE A 184 1.81 5.63 -9.22
N LEU A 185 0.54 5.23 -9.37
CA LEU A 185 -0.43 5.93 -10.19
C LEU A 185 -1.29 6.81 -9.29
N ILE A 186 -1.33 8.11 -9.56
CA ILE A 186 -2.19 9.06 -8.83
C ILE A 186 -3.27 9.56 -9.78
N LYS A 187 -4.53 9.45 -9.36
CA LYS A 187 -5.68 10.00 -10.08
C LYS A 187 -6.50 10.91 -9.17
N THR A 188 -6.81 12.09 -9.69
CA THR A 188 -7.57 13.10 -8.97
C THR A 188 -8.22 14.09 -9.94
N LYS A 189 -9.21 14.85 -9.47
CA LYS A 189 -9.92 15.88 -10.23
C LYS A 189 -9.28 17.28 -10.15
N TYR A 190 -8.25 17.43 -9.33
CA TYR A 190 -7.54 18.69 -9.14
C TYR A 190 -6.05 18.54 -9.40
N ASN A 191 -5.35 19.65 -9.63
CA ASN A 191 -3.92 19.62 -9.91
C ASN A 191 -3.12 19.42 -8.62
N LEU A 192 -2.35 18.32 -8.55
CA LEU A 192 -1.47 17.99 -7.43
C LEU A 192 0.00 18.32 -7.67
N ASN A 193 0.37 18.85 -8.84
CA ASN A 193 1.78 18.95 -9.24
C ASN A 193 2.62 19.75 -8.23
N GLU A 194 2.15 20.92 -7.78
CA GLU A 194 2.89 21.72 -6.80
C GLU A 194 3.08 21.00 -5.44
N GLN A 195 2.05 20.28 -4.99
CA GLN A 195 2.12 19.49 -3.75
C GLN A 195 3.13 18.34 -3.90
N ILE A 196 3.07 17.63 -5.04
CA ILE A 196 3.99 16.54 -5.36
C ILE A 196 5.44 17.07 -5.45
N ASP A 197 5.69 18.14 -6.19
CA ASP A 197 7.03 18.73 -6.35
C ASP A 197 7.64 19.16 -5.00
N SER A 198 6.80 19.75 -4.14
CA SER A 198 7.18 20.13 -2.77
C SER A 198 7.55 18.90 -1.93
N LEU A 199 6.72 17.85 -1.96
CA LEU A 199 6.99 16.60 -1.25
C LEU A 199 8.25 15.90 -1.76
N LEU A 200 8.44 15.83 -3.08
CA LEU A 200 9.63 15.25 -3.69
C LEU A 200 10.89 16.02 -3.31
N THR A 201 10.83 17.34 -3.23
CA THR A 201 11.96 18.15 -2.75
C THR A 201 12.33 17.82 -1.31
N LYS A 202 11.32 17.71 -0.43
CA LYS A 202 11.52 17.34 0.98
C LYS A 202 12.12 15.94 1.11
N ILE A 203 11.52 14.95 0.43
CA ILE A 203 11.99 13.56 0.43
C ILE A 203 13.43 13.46 -0.05
N ASN A 204 13.77 14.11 -1.15
CA ASN A 204 15.13 14.10 -1.69
C ASN A 204 16.15 14.67 -0.68
N ASN A 205 15.76 15.70 0.08
CA ASN A 205 16.62 16.22 1.14
C ASN A 205 16.74 15.23 2.31
N SER A 206 15.63 14.64 2.77
CA SER A 206 15.62 13.64 3.84
C SER A 206 16.44 12.39 3.46
N ILE A 207 16.34 11.91 2.22
CA ILE A 207 17.15 10.80 1.70
C ILE A 207 18.64 11.16 1.73
N ARG A 208 19.02 12.34 1.21
CA ARG A 208 20.43 12.77 1.23
C ARG A 208 20.98 12.88 2.65
N GLU A 209 20.19 13.39 3.58
CA GLU A 209 20.57 13.46 4.99
C GLU A 209 20.67 12.08 5.64
N TYR A 210 19.79 11.15 5.28
CA TYR A 210 19.83 9.76 5.72
C TYR A 210 21.08 9.06 5.19
N GLU A 211 21.31 9.09 3.88
CA GLU A 211 22.48 8.49 3.20
C GLU A 211 23.81 9.06 3.72
N GLY A 212 23.88 10.38 3.92
CA GLY A 212 25.07 11.04 4.47
C GLY A 212 25.39 10.62 5.91
N ARG A 213 24.41 10.06 6.62
CA ARG A 213 24.56 9.60 7.99
C ARG A 213 24.61 8.09 8.10
N VAL A 214 24.07 7.30 7.16
CA VAL A 214 23.85 5.84 7.32
C VAL A 214 25.10 5.07 7.81
N THR A 215 26.30 5.47 7.38
CA THR A 215 27.56 4.82 7.80
C THR A 215 27.93 5.04 9.26
N SER A 216 27.25 5.97 9.95
CA SER A 216 27.46 6.30 11.37
C SER A 216 26.42 5.67 12.31
N ILE A 217 25.54 4.80 11.80
CA ILE A 217 24.57 4.08 12.63
C ILE A 217 25.33 3.19 13.62
N MET A 218 25.17 3.46 14.91
CA MET A 218 25.89 2.73 15.97
C MET A 218 25.11 1.54 16.52
N ASP A 219 23.77 1.64 16.56
CA ASP A 219 22.89 0.64 17.14
C ASP A 219 21.46 0.68 16.56
N LEU A 220 20.62 -0.23 17.04
CA LEU A 220 19.20 -0.37 16.68
C LEU A 220 18.37 0.89 16.94
N SER A 221 18.62 1.58 18.06
CA SER A 221 17.85 2.77 18.41
C SER A 221 18.19 3.94 17.49
N ASP A 222 19.46 4.07 17.13
CA ASP A 222 19.94 5.08 16.18
C ASP A 222 19.38 4.80 14.78
N PHE A 223 19.33 3.54 14.36
CA PHE A 223 18.66 3.14 13.11
C PHE A 223 17.16 3.47 13.12
N GLU A 224 16.44 3.07 14.18
CA GLU A 224 15.01 3.37 14.32
C GLU A 224 14.72 4.87 14.25
N MET A 225 15.52 5.67 14.95
CA MET A 225 15.38 7.13 14.98
C MET A 225 15.56 7.72 13.58
N ARG A 226 16.58 7.28 12.84
CA ARG A 226 16.85 7.81 11.49
C ARG A 226 15.79 7.41 10.47
N LEU A 227 15.22 6.21 10.59
CA LEU A 227 14.06 5.83 9.77
C LEU A 227 12.83 6.68 10.10
N LYS A 228 12.59 7.00 11.37
CA LYS A 228 11.51 7.94 11.74
C LYS A 228 11.75 9.34 11.17
N ASP A 229 12.99 9.84 11.24
CA ASP A 229 13.35 11.12 10.63
C ASP A 229 13.10 11.12 9.11
N LEU A 230 13.41 10.01 8.43
CA LEU A 230 13.14 9.84 7.00
C LEU A 230 11.63 9.86 6.68
N MET A 231 10.81 9.33 7.60
CA MET A 231 9.35 9.30 7.45
C MET A 231 8.66 10.62 7.80
N ASP A 232 9.30 11.49 8.59
CA ASP A 232 8.73 12.76 9.06
C ASP A 232 9.02 13.91 8.06
N LEU A 233 8.32 13.85 6.92
CA LEU A 233 8.42 14.80 5.79
C LEU A 233 7.64 16.11 6.00
#